data_AF-A0A2X4RJU1-F1
#
_entry.id   AF-A0A2X4RJU1-F1
#
_cell.length_a   1.000
_cell.length_b   1.000
_cell.length_c   1.000
_cell.angle_alpha   90.00
_cell.angle_beta   90.00
_cell.angle_gamma   90.00
#
_symmetry.space_group_name_H-M   'P 1'
#
loop_
_entity.id
_entity.type
_entity.pdbx_description
1 polymer ?
#
loop_
_entity_poly.entity_id
_entity_poly.type
_entity_poly.pdbx_seq_one_letter_code
_entity_poly.pdbx_strand_id
1 'polypeptide(L)'
;MRAEFLEKWHRRSILTWKELTQHPKHGLGSEYIPATAIKPDIPQPFQDLSRFRVYRHKGNLPFVGWKDREVFYVIWIENTYGKLYSH
;
A
#
# COMPACT_ATOMS: atom_id res chain seq x y z
N MET A 1 16.50 -5.90 -5.16
CA MET A 1 17.16 -6.77 -4.15
C MET A 1 16.20 -6.94 -2.96
N ARG A 2 16.27 -8.02 -2.15
CA ARG A 2 15.44 -8.14 -0.92
C ARG A 2 15.66 -6.96 0.05
N ALA A 3 16.86 -6.36 0.01
CA ALA A 3 17.23 -5.19 0.81
C ALA A 3 16.35 -3.94 0.55
N GLU A 4 16.09 -3.58 -0.72
CA GLU A 4 15.32 -2.37 -1.06
C GLU A 4 13.89 -2.40 -0.50
N PHE A 5 13.28 -3.60 -0.47
CA PHE A 5 11.96 -3.83 0.08
C PHE A 5 11.94 -3.56 1.59
N LEU A 6 12.90 -4.10 2.33
CA LEU A 6 13.01 -3.93 3.78
C LEU A 6 13.39 -2.49 4.15
N GLU A 7 14.28 -1.87 3.39
CA GLU A 7 14.75 -0.49 3.60
C GLU A 7 13.60 0.51 3.55
N LYS A 8 12.74 0.44 2.53
CA LYS A 8 11.56 1.32 2.43
C LYS A 8 10.58 1.12 3.60
N TRP A 9 10.50 -0.08 4.15
CA TRP A 9 9.64 -0.36 5.30
C TRP A 9 10.24 0.14 6.61
N HIS A 10 11.54 -0.07 6.81
CA HIS A 10 12.24 0.46 7.96
C HIS A 10 12.09 1.98 8.03
N ARG A 11 12.30 2.67 6.91
CA ARG A 11 12.11 4.13 6.81
C ARG A 11 10.70 4.61 7.13
N ARG A 12 9.66 3.81 6.85
CA ARG A 12 8.27 4.14 7.26
C ARG A 12 8.02 3.84 8.74
N SER A 13 8.63 2.79 9.28
CA SER A 13 8.40 2.34 10.67
C SER A 13 8.83 3.34 11.73
N ILE A 14 9.74 4.26 11.38
CA ILE A 14 10.23 5.32 12.28
C ILE A 14 9.47 6.64 12.13
N LEU A 15 8.48 6.71 11.23
CA LEU A 15 7.67 7.90 10.98
C LEU A 15 6.27 7.73 11.55
N THR A 16 5.71 8.81 12.08
CA THR A 16 4.30 8.89 12.43
C THR A 16 3.41 8.86 11.19
N TRP A 17 2.14 8.50 11.35
CA TRP A 17 1.18 8.61 10.24
C TRP A 17 1.09 10.02 9.68
N LYS A 18 1.20 11.04 10.53
CA LYS A 18 1.15 12.45 10.11
C LYS A 18 2.31 12.75 9.17
N GLU A 19 3.53 12.36 9.53
CA GLU A 19 4.72 12.52 8.66
C GLU A 19 4.57 11.73 7.36
N LEU A 20 4.08 10.48 7.42
CA LEU A 20 3.83 9.67 6.22
C LEU A 20 2.86 10.35 5.25
N THR A 21 1.85 11.08 5.73
CA THR A 21 0.92 11.81 4.85
C THR A 21 1.54 13.01 4.14
N GLN A 22 2.69 13.51 4.62
CA GLN A 22 3.41 14.65 4.01
C GLN A 22 4.38 14.22 2.91
N HIS A 23 4.69 12.91 2.81
CA HIS A 23 5.59 12.40 1.79
C HIS A 23 4.87 12.20 0.43
N PRO A 24 5.60 12.31 -0.70
CA PRO A 24 5.07 11.97 -2.02
C PRO A 24 4.64 10.51 -2.12
N LYS A 25 3.59 10.23 -2.90
CA LYS A 25 3.05 8.88 -3.11
C LYS A 25 4.03 7.86 -3.69
N HIS A 26 4.96 8.31 -4.54
CA HIS A 26 6.04 7.46 -5.09
C HIS A 26 7.27 7.36 -4.16
N GLY A 27 7.31 8.17 -3.10
CA GLY A 27 8.30 8.13 -2.04
C GLY A 27 7.84 7.26 -0.87
N LEU A 28 7.78 7.85 0.33
CA LEU A 28 7.31 7.16 1.54
C LEU A 28 5.81 7.30 1.78
N GLY A 29 5.15 8.22 1.07
CA GLY A 29 3.72 8.48 1.19
C GLY A 29 2.86 7.40 0.55
N SER A 30 1.57 7.71 0.45
CA SER A 30 0.56 6.80 -0.07
C SER A 30 -0.47 7.51 -0.94
N GLU A 31 -1.21 6.73 -1.72
CA GLU A 31 -2.43 7.16 -2.40
C GLU A 31 -3.60 6.23 -2.05
N TYR A 32 -4.82 6.61 -2.45
CA TYR A 32 -5.98 5.73 -2.37
C TYR A 32 -6.38 5.28 -3.77
N ILE A 33 -6.77 4.01 -3.91
CA ILE A 33 -7.39 3.46 -5.12
C ILE A 33 -8.79 2.93 -4.79
N PRO A 34 -9.77 3.03 -5.70
CA PRO A 34 -11.10 2.48 -5.45
C PRO A 34 -11.05 0.94 -5.38
N ALA A 35 -11.94 0.36 -4.59
CA ALA A 35 -12.06 -1.10 -4.49
C ALA A 35 -12.35 -1.77 -5.84
N THR A 36 -13.09 -1.07 -6.71
CA THR A 36 -13.39 -1.52 -8.08
C THR A 36 -12.18 -1.61 -9.00
N ALA A 37 -11.02 -1.04 -8.64
CA ALA A 37 -9.79 -1.18 -9.40
C ALA A 37 -9.02 -2.48 -9.08
N ILE A 38 -9.33 -3.12 -7.94
CA ILE A 38 -8.69 -4.36 -7.52
C ILE A 38 -9.20 -5.51 -8.40
N LYS A 39 -8.27 -6.17 -9.09
CA LYS A 39 -8.56 -7.31 -9.97
C LYS A 39 -8.93 -8.60 -9.22
N PRO A 40 -8.21 -9.03 -8.17
CA PRO A 40 -8.60 -10.22 -7.41
C PRO A 40 -9.81 -9.96 -6.50
N ASP A 41 -10.46 -11.04 -6.07
CA ASP A 41 -11.54 -10.95 -5.10
C ASP A 41 -11.07 -10.31 -3.79
N ILE A 42 -11.90 -9.41 -3.27
CA ILE A 42 -11.67 -8.74 -1.99
C ILE A 42 -12.04 -9.71 -0.86
N PRO A 43 -11.13 -10.00 0.10
CA PRO A 43 -11.44 -10.86 1.23
C PRO A 43 -12.65 -10.35 2.01
N GLN A 44 -13.49 -11.26 2.50
CA GLN A 44 -14.76 -10.95 3.18
C GLN A 44 -14.65 -9.83 4.24
N PRO A 45 -13.63 -9.78 5.12
CA PRO A 45 -13.52 -8.71 6.12
C PRO A 45 -13.38 -7.29 5.55
N PHE A 46 -13.05 -7.16 4.26
CA PHE A 46 -12.78 -5.90 3.59
C PHE A 46 -13.76 -5.57 2.46
N GLN A 47 -14.80 -6.39 2.25
CA GLN A 47 -15.72 -6.25 1.10
C GLN A 47 -16.49 -4.93 1.09
N ASP A 48 -16.79 -4.37 2.27
CA ASP A 48 -17.52 -3.11 2.39
C ASP A 48 -16.63 -1.86 2.22
N LEU A 49 -15.32 -2.03 2.03
CA LEU A 49 -14.41 -0.91 1.81
C LEU A 49 -14.57 -0.36 0.40
N SER A 50 -14.80 0.95 0.29
CA SER A 50 -14.90 1.64 -1.00
C SER A 50 -13.55 1.93 -1.66
N ARG A 51 -12.46 1.93 -0.87
CA ARG A 51 -11.11 2.24 -1.33
C ARG A 51 -10.04 1.64 -0.43
N PHE A 52 -8.88 1.38 -1.01
CA PHE A 52 -7.69 0.89 -0.31
C PHE A 52 -6.54 1.87 -0.38
N ARG A 53 -5.69 1.87 0.65
CA ARG A 53 -4.49 2.68 0.70
C ARG A 53 -3.33 1.93 0.05
N VAL A 54 -2.54 2.65 -0.73
CA VAL A 54 -1.41 2.13 -1.48
C VAL A 54 -0.10 2.74 -1.01
N TYR A 55 0.85 1.92 -0.59
CA TYR A 55 2.24 2.31 -0.36
C TYR A 55 3.16 1.70 -1.43
N ARG A 56 4.18 2.43 -1.86
CA ARG A 56 5.13 1.95 -2.88
C ARG A 56 6.33 1.27 -2.22
N HIS A 57 6.75 0.12 -2.74
CA HIS A 57 7.94 -0.63 -2.32
C HIS A 57 9.00 -0.67 -3.43
N LYS A 58 9.59 -1.83 -3.68
CA LYS A 58 10.62 -2.10 -4.69
C LYS A 58 10.16 -1.64 -6.07
N GLY A 59 10.95 -0.81 -6.75
CA GLY A 59 10.67 -0.39 -8.13
C GLY A 59 9.25 0.18 -8.35
N ASN A 60 8.70 0.89 -7.36
CA ASN A 60 7.35 1.49 -7.39
C ASN A 60 6.18 0.48 -7.43
N LEU A 61 6.44 -0.79 -7.14
CA LEU A 61 5.38 -1.78 -6.95
C LEU A 61 4.53 -1.45 -5.71
N PRO A 62 3.22 -1.72 -5.72
CA PRO A 62 2.28 -1.37 -4.67
C PRO A 62 2.18 -2.44 -3.57
N PHE A 63 1.96 -1.93 -2.36
CA PHE A 63 1.34 -2.59 -1.23
C PHE A 63 -0.04 -2.00 -1.05
N VAL A 64 -1.06 -2.84 -1.08
CA VAL A 64 -2.44 -2.38 -0.95
C VAL A 64 -3.03 -2.94 0.34
N GLY A 65 -3.67 -2.06 1.10
CA GLY A 65 -4.17 -2.42 2.41
C GLY A 65 -5.14 -1.41 2.99
N TRP A 66 -5.48 -1.64 4.25
CA TRP A 66 -6.39 -0.81 5.02
C TRP A 66 -5.70 -0.31 6.28
N LYS A 67 -5.87 0.98 6.58
CA LYS A 67 -5.36 1.59 7.80
C LYS A 67 -6.52 1.72 8.79
N ASP A 68 -6.40 1.07 9.94
CA ASP A 68 -7.28 1.27 11.09
C ASP A 68 -6.47 1.84 12.25
N ARG A 69 -6.79 3.07 12.64
CA ARG A 69 -6.06 3.82 13.68
C ARG A 69 -4.54 3.76 13.47
N GLU A 70 -3.82 2.99 14.28
CA GLU A 70 -2.36 2.89 14.24
C GLU A 70 -1.83 1.67 13.48
N VAL A 71 -2.73 0.83 12.95
CA VAL A 71 -2.38 -0.42 12.26
C VAL A 71 -2.66 -0.27 10.76
N PHE A 72 -1.68 -0.67 9.94
CA PHE A 72 -1.89 -0.85 8.52
C PHE A 72 -1.88 -2.34 8.17
N TYR A 73 -3.07 -2.87 7.87
CA TYR A 73 -3.27 -4.23 7.42
C TYR A 73 -2.89 -4.32 5.95
N VAL A 74 -1.77 -5.00 5.68
CA VAL A 74 -1.38 -5.36 4.32
C VAL A 74 -2.27 -6.50 3.84
N ILE A 75 -2.97 -6.28 2.74
CA ILE A 75 -3.87 -7.29 2.14
C ILE A 75 -3.21 -7.89 0.89
N TRP A 76 -2.59 -7.04 0.07
CA TRP A 76 -1.89 -7.49 -1.15
C TRP A 76 -0.50 -6.89 -1.27
N ILE A 77 0.42 -7.71 -1.77
CA ILE A 77 1.78 -7.33 -2.16
C ILE A 77 1.92 -7.66 -3.64
N GLU A 78 1.98 -6.63 -4.49
CA GLU A 78 2.20 -6.87 -5.91
C GLU A 78 3.69 -7.11 -6.17
N ASN A 79 3.99 -8.20 -6.87
CA ASN A 79 5.34 -8.58 -7.28
C ASN A 79 5.61 -8.37 -8.79
N THR A 80 4.55 -8.16 -9.58
CA THR A 80 4.59 -7.94 -11.03
C THR A 80 3.68 -6.77 -11.36
N TYR A 81 4.22 -5.75 -12.03
CA TYR A 81 3.50 -4.51 -12.34
C TYR A 81 2.19 -4.78 -13.10
N GLY A 82 1.09 -4.21 -12.62
CA GLY A 82 -0.22 -4.30 -13.28
C GLY A 82 -1.02 -5.56 -12.98
N LYS A 83 -0.52 -6.46 -12.12
CA LYS A 83 -1.19 -7.70 -11.75
C LYS A 83 -2.35 -7.47 -10.76
N LEU A 84 -2.23 -6.52 -9.85
CA LEU A 84 -3.21 -6.23 -8.81
C LEU A 84 -4.27 -5.23 -9.28
N TYR A 85 -3.86 -4.18 -9.99
CA TYR A 85 -4.73 -3.17 -10.59
C TYR A 85 -4.00 -2.50 -11.77
N SER A 86 -4.71 -1.75 -12.62
CA SER A 86 -4.08 -0.97 -13.69
C SER A 86 -3.50 0.32 -13.11
N HIS A 87 -2.17 0.47 -13.16
CA HIS A 87 -1.42 1.60 -12.59
C HIS A 87 -1.65 2.93 -13.27
#